data_AF-A0A183HFL0-F1
#
_entry.id   AF-A0A183HFL0-F1
#
_cell.length_a   1.000
_cell.length_b   1.000
_cell.length_c   1.000
_cell.angle_alpha   90.00
_cell.angle_beta   90.00
_cell.angle_gamma   90.00
#
_symmetry.space_group_name_H-M   'P 1'
#
loop_
_entity.id
_entity.type
_entity.pdbx_description
1 polymer ?
#
loop_
_entity_poly.entity_id
_entity_poly.type
_entity_poly.pdbx_seq_one_letter_code
_entity_poly.pdbx_strand_id
1 'polypeptide(L)'
;MIFQFAIGLGNFLVLVSDFDLFGSEKVRFHRIKIHVNLSQRYQITENINSIQILSPMIAFHSLLVAFYMGALFLPFAVNLKFSQKQFAIYLESVQQTPIYALTLPIAIVWTEKYVRKTTQKNRQNAIELKGIEAADHYFVCILMHLFSHNIIV
;
A
#
# COMPACT_ATOMS: atom_id res chain seq x y z
N MET A 1 18.29 26.63 4.45
CA MET A 1 18.72 25.44 3.68
C MET A 1 18.74 24.16 4.50
N ILE A 2 19.43 24.06 5.65
CA ILE A 2 19.32 22.90 6.58
C ILE A 2 17.86 22.61 6.99
N PHE A 3 17.08 23.67 7.15
CA PHE A 3 15.65 23.60 7.45
C PHE A 3 14.85 22.85 6.37
N GLN A 4 15.17 23.01 5.08
CA GLN A 4 14.47 22.30 3.99
C GLN A 4 14.85 20.82 3.93
N PHE A 5 16.10 20.48 4.28
CA PHE A 5 16.54 19.09 4.39
C PHE A 5 15.85 18.39 5.57
N ALA A 6 15.78 19.05 6.73
CA ALA A 6 15.05 18.56 7.89
C ALA A 6 13.55 18.40 7.62
N ILE A 7 12.93 19.35 6.89
CA ILE A 7 11.54 19.23 6.43
C ILE A 7 11.38 18.05 5.47
N GLY A 8 12.29 17.85 4.51
CA GLY A 8 12.22 16.74 3.57
C GLY A 8 12.35 15.37 4.24
N LEU A 9 13.25 15.25 5.22
CA LEU A 9 13.48 14.02 5.98
C LEU A 9 12.33 13.75 6.97
N GLY A 10 11.79 14.80 7.59
CA GLY A 10 10.59 14.74 8.41
C GLY A 10 9.36 14.32 7.60
N ASN A 11 9.16 14.90 6.41
CA ASN A 11 8.08 14.53 5.50
C ASN A 11 8.19 13.06 5.06
N PHE A 12 9.40 12.57 4.81
CA PHE A 12 9.62 11.15 4.49
C PHE A 12 9.23 10.23 5.66
N LEU A 13 9.67 10.54 6.88
CA LEU A 13 9.33 9.76 8.08
C LEU A 13 7.83 9.80 8.39
N VAL A 14 7.18 10.94 8.20
CA VAL A 14 5.72 11.09 8.32
C VAL A 14 5.02 10.22 7.28
N LEU A 15 5.46 10.23 6.02
CA LEU A 15 4.87 9.39 4.97
C LEU A 15 5.01 7.89 5.25
N VAL A 16 6.18 7.45 5.74
CA VAL A 16 6.41 6.05 6.15
C VAL A 16 5.51 5.67 7.34
N SER A 17 5.33 6.58 8.30
CA SER A 17 4.45 6.36 9.46
C SER A 17 2.97 6.35 9.07
N ASP A 18 2.56 7.22 8.14
CA ASP A 18 1.21 7.28 7.59
C ASP A 18 0.85 5.98 6.85
N PHE A 19 1.83 5.32 6.23
CA PHE A 19 1.64 4.02 5.60
C PHE A 19 1.27 2.92 6.59
N ASP A 20 1.96 2.85 7.72
CA ASP A 20 1.61 1.93 8.81
C ASP A 20 0.25 2.31 9.43
N LEU A 21 -0.04 3.61 9.52
CA LEU A 21 -1.33 4.14 9.95
C LEU A 21 -2.47 3.72 9.02
N PHE A 22 -2.27 3.77 7.69
CA PHE A 22 -3.24 3.32 6.68
C PHE A 22 -3.58 1.83 6.83
N GLY A 23 -2.59 1.00 7.18
CA GLY A 23 -2.80 -0.41 7.52
C GLY A 23 -3.72 -0.58 8.74
N SER A 24 -3.50 0.22 9.77
CA SER A 24 -4.28 0.23 11.02
C SER A 24 -5.70 0.81 10.83
N GLU A 25 -5.84 1.88 10.04
CA GLU A 25 -7.15 2.47 9.71
C GLU A 25 -8.02 1.55 8.88
N LYS A 26 -7.45 0.75 7.97
CA LYS A 26 -8.20 -0.29 7.24
C LYS A 26 -8.97 -1.22 8.17
N VAL A 27 -8.36 -1.63 9.28
CA VAL A 27 -8.97 -2.50 10.29
C VAL A 27 -10.08 -1.75 11.06
N ARG A 28 -9.88 -0.44 11.29
CA ARG A 28 -10.85 0.42 11.98
C ARG A 28 -12.08 0.74 11.12
N PHE A 29 -11.88 1.02 9.83
CA PHE A 29 -12.95 1.26 8.86
C PHE A 29 -13.81 0.02 8.61
N HIS A 30 -13.24 -1.18 8.71
CA HIS A 30 -14.01 -2.42 8.62
C HIS A 30 -15.07 -2.53 9.74
N ARG A 31 -14.80 -2.00 10.94
CA ARG A 31 -15.77 -1.97 12.06
C ARG A 31 -16.86 -0.92 11.94
N ILE A 32 -16.60 0.21 11.27
CA ILE A 32 -17.56 1.33 11.12
C ILE A 32 -18.57 1.08 9.97
N LYS A 33 -18.31 0.11 9.10
CA LYS A 33 -19.20 -0.39 8.04
C LYS A 33 -20.47 -1.09 8.59
N ILE A 34 -21.12 -0.59 9.63
CA ILE A 34 -22.42 -1.14 10.07
C ILE A 34 -23.57 -0.14 9.78
N HIS A 35 -23.28 1.16 9.62
CA HIS A 35 -24.32 2.21 9.48
C HIS A 35 -24.38 2.97 8.13
N VAL A 36 -23.55 2.64 7.13
CA VAL A 36 -23.42 3.43 5.88
C VAL A 36 -24.12 2.76 4.68
N ASN A 37 -24.68 3.55 3.75
CA ASN A 37 -25.36 3.09 2.54
C ASN A 37 -24.44 2.27 1.58
N LEU A 38 -25.00 1.35 0.79
CA LEU A 38 -24.24 0.39 -0.03
C LEU A 38 -23.33 1.05 -1.08
N SER A 39 -23.80 2.11 -1.75
CA SER A 39 -22.99 2.79 -2.78
C SER A 39 -21.79 3.54 -2.16
N GLN A 40 -21.99 4.20 -1.02
CA GLN A 40 -20.91 4.86 -0.27
C GLN A 40 -19.86 3.86 0.19
N ARG A 41 -20.26 2.65 0.61
CA ARG A 41 -19.29 1.60 0.98
C ARG A 41 -18.44 1.14 -0.19
N TYR A 42 -19.03 1.03 -1.39
CA TYR A 42 -18.29 0.69 -2.59
C TYR A 42 -17.28 1.77 -2.95
N GLN A 43 -17.71 3.03 -2.99
CA GLN A 43 -16.84 4.18 -3.29
C GLN A 43 -15.68 4.32 -2.30
N ILE A 44 -15.94 4.20 -0.99
CA ILE A 44 -14.90 4.28 0.04
C ILE A 44 -13.93 3.09 -0.08
N THR A 45 -14.43 1.89 -0.38
CA THR A 45 -13.57 0.70 -0.53
C THR A 45 -12.66 0.83 -1.74
N GLU A 46 -13.20 1.32 -2.86
CA GLU A 46 -12.44 1.53 -4.09
C GLU A 46 -11.39 2.63 -3.93
N ASN A 47 -11.72 3.75 -3.28
CA ASN A 47 -10.77 4.82 -2.97
C ASN A 47 -9.64 4.35 -2.06
N ILE A 48 -9.94 3.61 -0.99
CA ILE A 48 -8.90 3.05 -0.11
C ILE A 48 -8.02 2.06 -0.88
N ASN A 49 -8.61 1.24 -1.76
CA ASN A 49 -7.84 0.29 -2.56
C ASN A 49 -6.96 1.03 -3.58
N SER A 50 -7.45 2.09 -4.20
CA SER A 50 -6.68 2.95 -5.10
C SER A 50 -5.51 3.63 -4.38
N ILE A 51 -5.74 4.19 -3.19
CA ILE A 51 -4.67 4.77 -2.34
C ILE A 51 -3.64 3.70 -1.99
N GLN A 52 -4.06 2.49 -1.61
CA GLN A 52 -3.13 1.42 -1.27
C GLN A 52 -2.26 0.97 -2.45
N ILE A 53 -2.80 1.05 -3.67
CA ILE A 53 -2.08 0.75 -4.91
C ILE A 53 -1.07 1.86 -5.23
N LEU A 54 -1.45 3.12 -5.02
CA LEU A 54 -0.59 4.28 -5.27
C LEU A 54 0.47 4.48 -4.18
N SER A 55 0.17 4.05 -2.96
CA SER A 55 1.03 4.14 -1.79
C SER A 55 2.47 3.72 -2.10
N PRO A 56 2.76 2.45 -2.50
CA PRO A 56 4.14 1.99 -2.70
C PRO A 56 4.91 2.83 -3.72
N MET A 57 4.23 3.40 -4.72
CA MET A 57 4.83 4.30 -5.69
C MET A 57 5.25 5.62 -5.03
N ILE A 58 4.42 6.18 -4.15
CA ILE A 58 4.72 7.39 -3.39
C ILE A 58 5.90 7.16 -2.44
N ALA A 59 5.90 6.06 -1.66
CA ALA A 59 7.02 5.76 -0.75
C ALA A 59 8.35 5.61 -1.50
N PHE A 60 8.33 4.92 -2.64
CA PHE A 60 9.52 4.74 -3.47
C PHE A 60 10.02 6.07 -4.04
N HIS A 61 9.10 6.92 -4.54
CA HIS A 61 9.41 8.27 -5.00
C HIS A 61 10.03 9.11 -3.88
N SER A 62 9.45 9.10 -2.69
CA SER A 62 9.95 9.88 -1.55
C SER A 62 11.33 9.41 -1.08
N LEU A 63 11.61 8.11 -1.12
CA LEU A 63 12.95 7.56 -0.79
C LEU A 63 14.01 8.06 -1.79
N LEU A 64 13.69 8.02 -3.08
CA LEU A 64 14.57 8.52 -4.14
C LEU A 64 14.86 10.02 -3.99
N VAL A 65 13.83 10.83 -3.74
CA VAL A 65 13.96 12.27 -3.51
C VAL A 65 14.82 12.57 -2.27
N ALA A 66 14.63 11.81 -1.18
CA ALA A 66 15.45 11.96 0.02
C ALA A 66 16.94 11.68 -0.26
N PHE A 67 17.23 10.62 -1.02
CA PHE A 67 18.59 10.29 -1.44
C PHE A 67 19.21 11.37 -2.34
N TYR A 68 18.42 11.89 -3.30
CA TYR A 68 18.84 12.97 -4.19
C TYR A 68 19.20 14.25 -3.41
N MET A 69 18.32 14.67 -2.52
CA MET A 69 18.55 15.85 -1.68
C MET A 69 19.75 15.64 -0.76
N GLY A 70 19.92 14.44 -0.20
CA GLY A 70 21.08 14.10 0.62
C GLY A 70 22.39 14.18 -0.16
N ALA A 71 22.43 13.62 -1.37
CA ALA A 71 23.59 13.71 -2.25
C ALA A 71 23.89 15.17 -2.60
N LEU A 72 22.92 15.97 -3.06
CA LEU A 72 23.14 17.39 -3.36
C LEU A 72 23.74 18.21 -2.21
N PHE A 73 23.39 17.88 -0.97
CA PHE A 73 23.88 18.58 0.22
C PHE A 73 25.24 18.08 0.74
N LEU A 74 25.64 16.85 0.41
CA LEU A 74 26.87 16.23 0.89
C LEU A 74 28.12 17.13 0.67
N PRO A 75 28.36 17.73 -0.52
CA PRO A 75 29.51 18.59 -0.77
C PRO A 75 29.64 19.77 0.21
N PHE A 76 28.51 20.37 0.55
CA PHE A 76 28.44 21.53 1.43
C PHE A 76 28.61 21.12 2.90
N ALA A 77 28.10 19.95 3.30
CA ALA A 77 28.23 19.45 4.66
C ALA A 77 29.67 19.06 5.03
N VAL A 78 30.41 18.45 4.09
CA VAL A 78 31.80 18.03 4.31
C VAL A 78 32.86 19.03 3.82
N ASN A 79 32.44 20.25 3.42
CA ASN A 79 33.33 21.30 2.89
C ASN A 79 34.24 20.80 1.74
N LEU A 80 33.68 20.00 0.82
CA LEU A 80 34.42 19.51 -0.34
C LEU A 80 34.68 20.67 -1.32
N LYS A 81 35.95 20.98 -1.55
CA LYS A 81 36.37 21.96 -2.55
C LYS A 81 36.42 21.29 -3.93
N PHE A 82 35.34 21.37 -4.67
CA PHE A 82 35.29 20.91 -6.06
C PHE A 82 35.82 21.97 -7.02
N SER A 83 36.59 21.55 -8.02
CA SER A 83 36.79 22.35 -9.23
C SER A 83 35.47 22.44 -10.01
N GLN A 84 35.28 23.50 -10.78
CA GLN A 84 34.06 23.75 -11.56
C GLN A 84 33.69 22.57 -12.47
N LYS A 85 34.69 21.90 -13.06
CA LYS A 85 34.48 20.68 -13.87
C LYS A 85 34.05 19.48 -13.03
N GLN A 86 34.61 19.31 -11.84
CA GLN A 86 34.28 18.19 -10.95
C GLN A 86 32.88 18.34 -10.35
N PHE A 87 32.47 19.58 -10.06
CA PHE A 87 31.11 19.86 -9.58
C PHE A 87 30.05 19.57 -10.66
N ALA A 88 30.32 19.88 -11.93
CA ALA A 88 29.42 19.55 -13.03
C ALA A 88 29.28 18.03 -13.22
N ILE A 89 30.39 17.29 -13.21
CA ILE A 89 30.40 15.81 -13.26
C ILE A 89 29.64 15.22 -12.06
N TYR A 90 29.83 15.81 -10.87
CA TYR A 90 29.11 15.41 -9.67
C TYR A 90 27.60 15.61 -9.83
N LEU A 91 27.15 16.77 -10.31
CA LEU A 91 25.73 17.03 -10.53
C LEU A 91 25.09 16.08 -11.55
N GLU A 92 25.77 15.78 -12.66
CA GLU A 92 25.29 14.79 -13.64
C GLU A 92 25.19 13.39 -13.02
N SER A 93 26.15 13.02 -12.16
CA SER A 93 26.11 11.72 -11.47
C SER A 93 24.99 11.60 -10.44
N VAL A 94 24.58 12.72 -9.84
CA VAL A 94 23.48 12.80 -8.86
C VAL A 94 22.12 12.92 -9.55
N GLN A 95 22.09 13.28 -10.84
CA GLN A 95 20.85 13.48 -11.59
C GLN A 95 20.05 12.17 -11.70
N GLN A 96 18.85 12.16 -11.10
CA GLN A 96 18.01 10.97 -11.00
C GLN A 96 17.10 10.72 -12.21
N THR A 97 17.10 11.59 -13.23
CA THR A 97 16.27 11.44 -14.43
C THR A 97 16.33 10.04 -15.06
N PRO A 98 17.50 9.42 -15.27
CA PRO A 98 17.56 8.06 -15.81
C PRO A 98 17.09 6.99 -14.82
N ILE A 99 17.27 7.21 -13.51
CA ILE A 99 16.79 6.30 -12.46
C ILE A 99 15.26 6.31 -12.41
N TYR A 100 14.62 7.49 -12.53
CA TYR A 100 13.16 7.60 -12.62
C TYR A 100 12.58 6.88 -13.83
N ALA A 101 13.22 7.03 -15.00
CA ALA A 101 12.79 6.36 -16.23
C ALA A 101 12.83 4.83 -16.10
N LEU A 102 13.84 4.28 -15.40
CA LEU A 102 13.99 2.84 -15.19
C LEU A 102 13.12 2.28 -14.07
N THR A 103 12.83 3.08 -13.05
CA THR A 103 12.07 2.64 -11.87
C THR A 103 10.57 2.65 -12.09
N LEU A 104 10.05 3.52 -12.97
CA LEU A 104 8.64 3.59 -13.32
C LEU A 104 8.06 2.23 -13.79
N PRO A 105 8.64 1.53 -14.79
CA PRO A 105 8.13 0.23 -15.24
C PRO A 105 8.22 -0.85 -14.15
N ILE A 106 9.26 -0.82 -13.31
CA ILE A 106 9.42 -1.77 -12.20
C ILE A 106 8.32 -1.56 -11.15
N ALA A 107 8.03 -0.30 -10.81
CA ALA A 107 6.97 0.07 -9.88
C ALA A 107 5.60 -0.36 -10.40
N ILE A 108 5.32 -0.19 -11.70
CA ILE A 108 4.08 -0.64 -12.34
C ILE A 108 3.93 -2.17 -12.22
N VAL A 109 4.96 -2.93 -12.61
CA VAL A 109 4.91 -4.40 -12.55
C VAL A 109 4.75 -4.91 -11.12
N TRP A 110 5.42 -4.29 -10.15
CA TRP A 110 5.27 -4.66 -8.74
C TRP A 110 3.85 -4.36 -8.26
N THR A 111 3.32 -3.19 -8.59
CA THR A 111 1.96 -2.79 -8.22
C THR A 111 0.93 -3.76 -8.79
N GLU A 112 1.03 -4.14 -10.06
CA GLU A 112 0.16 -5.15 -10.67
C GLU A 112 0.25 -6.50 -9.94
N LYS A 113 1.47 -6.94 -9.60
CA LYS A 113 1.68 -8.21 -8.88
C LYS A 113 1.10 -8.17 -7.47
N TYR A 114 1.22 -7.02 -6.79
CA TYR A 114 0.63 -6.80 -5.49
C TYR A 114 -0.90 -6.90 -5.58
N VAL A 115 -1.54 -6.15 -6.48
CA VAL A 115 -3.00 -6.15 -6.70
C VAL A 115 -3.53 -7.54 -7.03
N ARG A 116 -2.83 -8.29 -7.90
CA ARG A 116 -3.20 -9.67 -8.22
C ARG A 116 -3.20 -10.56 -6.99
N LYS A 117 -2.15 -10.48 -6.14
CA LYS A 117 -2.08 -11.24 -4.89
C LYS A 117 -3.21 -10.88 -3.92
N THR A 118 -3.51 -9.59 -3.75
CA THR A 118 -4.60 -9.16 -2.86
C THR A 118 -5.96 -9.64 -3.38
N THR A 119 -6.19 -9.53 -4.68
CA THR A 119 -7.43 -9.98 -5.34
C THR A 119 -7.61 -11.49 -5.20
N GLN A 120 -6.56 -12.27 -5.42
CA GLN A 120 -6.61 -13.72 -5.27
C GLN A 120 -6.90 -14.15 -3.83
N LYS A 121 -6.23 -13.53 -2.85
CA LYS A 121 -6.47 -13.81 -1.42
C LYS A 121 -7.91 -13.49 -1.02
N ASN A 122 -8.45 -12.35 -1.47
CA ASN A 122 -9.84 -11.99 -1.19
C ASN A 122 -10.83 -12.98 -1.82
N ARG A 123 -10.54 -13.49 -3.03
CA ARG A 123 -11.36 -14.53 -3.67
C ARG A 123 -11.33 -15.85 -2.91
N GLN A 124 -10.16 -16.29 -2.46
CA GLN A 124 -10.02 -17.51 -1.64
C GLN A 124 -10.83 -17.40 -0.35
N ASN A 125 -10.68 -16.30 0.38
CA ASN A 125 -11.45 -16.06 1.61
C ASN A 125 -12.97 -16.07 1.35
N ALA A 126 -13.44 -15.52 0.23
CA ALA A 126 -14.85 -15.53 -0.13
C ALA A 126 -15.37 -16.94 -0.52
N ILE A 127 -14.54 -17.76 -1.14
CA ILE A 127 -14.87 -19.17 -1.46
C ILE A 127 -14.94 -20.00 -0.18
N GLU A 128 -13.98 -19.85 0.73
CA GLU A 128 -13.99 -20.53 2.04
C GLU A 128 -15.23 -20.14 2.85
N LEU A 129 -15.56 -18.85 2.91
CA LEU A 129 -16.75 -18.37 3.62
C LEU A 129 -18.04 -18.99 3.06
N LYS A 130 -18.20 -19.01 1.73
CA LYS A 130 -19.34 -19.65 1.07
C LYS A 130 -19.39 -21.16 1.28
N GLY A 131 -18.23 -21.82 1.36
CA GLY A 131 -18.15 -23.26 1.62
C GLY A 131 -18.64 -23.61 3.03
N ILE A 132 -18.26 -22.81 4.02
CA ILE A 132 -18.73 -22.97 5.42
C ILE A 132 -20.24 -22.74 5.50
N GLU A 133 -20.74 -21.68 4.89
CA GLU A 133 -22.17 -21.33 4.89
C GLU A 133 -23.02 -22.40 4.19
N ALA A 134 -22.52 -22.96 3.08
CA ALA A 134 -23.15 -24.09 2.41
C ALA A 134 -23.16 -25.35 3.30
N ALA A 135 -22.04 -25.65 3.97
CA ALA A 135 -21.94 -26.80 4.87
C ALA A 135 -22.94 -26.70 6.03
N ASP A 136 -23.03 -25.54 6.68
CA ASP A 136 -24.02 -25.28 7.73
C ASP A 136 -25.45 -25.49 7.22
N HIS A 137 -25.75 -25.03 6.01
CA HIS A 137 -27.06 -25.23 5.41
C HIS A 137 -27.39 -26.72 5.18
N TYR A 138 -26.40 -27.53 4.76
CA TYR A 138 -26.56 -28.98 4.65
C TYR A 138 -26.74 -29.66 6.01
N PHE A 139 -25.98 -29.25 7.03
CA PHE A 139 -26.14 -29.77 8.39
C PHE A 139 -27.54 -29.49 8.95
N VAL A 140 -28.08 -28.28 8.75
CA VAL A 140 -29.45 -27.93 9.17
C VAL A 140 -30.49 -28.78 8.45
N CYS A 141 -30.37 -28.97 7.13
CA CYS A 141 -31.30 -29.81 6.36
C CYS A 141 -31.26 -31.28 6.81
N ILE A 142 -30.07 -31.85 7.03
CA ILE A 142 -29.90 -33.23 7.51
C ILE A 142 -30.47 -33.39 8.92
N LEU A 143 -30.22 -32.42 9.81
CA LEU A 143 -30.73 -32.41 11.17
C LEU A 143 -32.27 -32.33 11.20
N MET A 144 -32.88 -31.47 10.39
CA MET A 144 -34.35 -31.42 10.25
C MET A 144 -34.92 -32.75 9.74
N HIS A 145 -34.24 -33.40 8.78
CA HIS A 145 -34.69 -34.69 8.27
C HIS A 145 -34.57 -35.82 9.32
N LEU A 146 -33.53 -35.79 10.16
CA LEU A 146 -33.35 -36.74 11.27
C LEU A 146 -34.36 -36.53 12.42
N PHE A 147 -34.71 -35.30 12.74
CA PHE A 147 -35.76 -35.00 13.73
C PHE A 147 -37.16 -35.32 13.19
N SER A 148 -37.43 -35.06 11.91
CA SER A 148 -38.70 -35.42 11.26
C SER A 148 -38.95 -36.94 11.30
N HIS A 149 -37.89 -37.75 11.17
CA HIS A 149 -38.00 -39.20 11.22
C HIS A 149 -38.06 -39.80 12.64
N ASN A 150 -37.57 -39.10 13.67
CA ASN A 150 -37.58 -39.57 15.07
C ASN A 150 -38.79 -39.10 15.89
N ILE A 151 -39.67 -38.27 15.32
CA ILE A 151 -40.95 -37.85 15.96
C ILE A 151 -42.10 -38.82 15.58
N ILE A 152 -41.85 -39.78 14.69
CA ILE A 152 -42.80 -40.85 14.33
C ILE A 152 -42.30 -42.18 14.90
N VAL A 153 -42.23 -42.29 16.23
CA VAL A 153 -42.27 -43.56 16.98
C VAL A 153 -43.07 -43.32 18.26
#